data_AF-A0A7K0VNB0-F1
#
_entry.id   AF-A0A7K0VNB0-F1
#
_cell.length_a   1.000
_cell.length_b   1.000
_cell.length_c   1.000
_cell.angle_alpha   90.00
_cell.angle_beta   90.00
_cell.angle_gamma   90.00
#
_symmetry.space_group_name_H-M   'P 1'
#
loop_
_entity.id
_entity.type
_entity.pdbx_description
1 polymer ?
#
loop_
_entity_poly.entity_id
_entity_poly.type
_entity_poly.pdbx_seq_one_letter_code
_entity_poly.pdbx_strand_id
1 'polypeptide(L)'
;MALSDLLLLGAGSDLASERGVSCDGELPPASDPQLKDRARAAREALGSRALILGHHYQRDEVIDFADVTGDSFKLAQEAAKRPDSEYVIFCGVHFMAESADILTTKDQKVILPDLAAGCSMADMASAQQVATCWDALTELGVASTTIPVTYMNSSAAIKSFTGFNGGTVCTSSNAARTMQWALTKGKKILFLPDQHLGRNTAVLSLGLSLDDCVLWNPWKPMGGLTPEQIHRAKVILWRGHCSVHGRFTLDTVHEARARIPGVSVLVHPECQHEVVKNADVVGSTEMIIRTIENAPSGSSWAIGTELNLVQRLARTHPDKKIVFLDKTVCYCSTMNRIDLPHLVWAMESLVANHLVNQIKVDEETARYSKIALEQMLALA
;
A
#
# COMPACT_ATOMS: atom_id res chain seq x y z
N MET A 1 -19.21 15.52 10.76
CA MET A 1 -19.47 15.64 9.32
C MET A 1 -20.24 14.39 8.90
N ALA A 2 -21.38 14.53 8.21
CA ALA A 2 -22.10 13.36 7.70
C ALA A 2 -21.35 12.81 6.46
N LEU A 3 -21.46 11.51 6.17
CA LEU A 3 -20.83 10.90 5.00
C LEU A 3 -21.25 11.61 3.69
N SER A 4 -22.48 12.13 3.64
CA SER A 4 -23.00 12.96 2.55
C SER A 4 -22.20 14.25 2.31
N ASP A 5 -21.66 14.87 3.37
CA ASP A 5 -20.89 16.11 3.25
C ASP A 5 -19.46 15.83 2.74
N LEU A 6 -18.94 14.63 3.02
CA LEU A 6 -17.64 14.16 2.56
C LEU A 6 -17.66 13.79 1.07
N LEU A 7 -18.76 13.18 0.63
CA LEU A 7 -18.97 12.66 -0.72
C LEU A 7 -19.49 13.74 -1.67
N LEU A 8 -18.72 14.83 -1.79
CA LEU A 8 -19.09 16.02 -2.56
C LEU A 8 -19.53 15.69 -3.99
N LEU A 9 -18.87 14.74 -4.65
CA LEU A 9 -19.09 14.43 -6.06
C LEU A 9 -20.26 13.45 -6.29
N GLY A 10 -20.78 12.83 -5.23
CA GLY A 10 -21.92 11.91 -5.27
C GLY A 10 -21.75 10.73 -4.31
N ALA A 11 -22.85 9.99 -4.11
CA ALA A 11 -22.88 8.72 -3.38
C ALA A 11 -23.17 7.55 -4.34
N GLY A 12 -22.53 7.56 -5.51
CA GLY A 12 -22.71 6.53 -6.52
C GLY A 12 -22.23 5.16 -6.05
N SER A 13 -22.67 4.13 -6.76
CA SER A 13 -22.17 2.76 -6.66
C SER A 13 -21.60 2.31 -8.00
N ASP A 14 -20.61 1.42 -7.99
CA ASP A 14 -20.02 0.80 -9.16
C ASP A 14 -19.88 -0.71 -8.93
N LEU A 15 -20.94 -1.46 -9.24
CA LEU A 15 -20.96 -2.92 -9.05
C LEU A 15 -20.04 -3.67 -10.04
N ALA A 16 -19.47 -2.97 -11.02
CA ALA A 16 -18.48 -3.51 -11.95
C ALA A 16 -17.05 -3.18 -11.54
N SER A 17 -16.84 -2.69 -10.30
CA SER A 17 -15.53 -2.30 -9.80
C SER A 17 -14.53 -3.45 -9.83
N GLU A 18 -13.27 -3.15 -10.10
CA GLU A 18 -12.20 -4.13 -10.18
C GLU A 18 -12.02 -4.89 -8.84
N ARG A 19 -11.50 -6.13 -8.91
CA ARG A 19 -11.17 -6.92 -7.72
C ARG A 19 -10.22 -6.14 -6.79
N GLY A 20 -10.58 -6.08 -5.51
CA GLY A 20 -9.77 -5.42 -4.46
C GLY A 20 -10.31 -4.06 -4.02
N VAL A 21 -11.33 -3.54 -4.70
CA VAL A 21 -12.15 -2.42 -4.24
C VAL A 21 -13.61 -2.89 -4.15
N SER A 22 -14.36 -2.40 -3.16
CA SER A 22 -15.83 -2.51 -3.14
C SER A 22 -16.39 -1.10 -3.29
N CYS A 23 -17.41 -1.00 -4.13
CA CYS A 23 -18.05 0.26 -4.52
C CYS A 23 -19.57 0.14 -4.43
N ASP A 24 -20.07 -0.50 -3.36
CA ASP A 24 -21.48 -0.86 -3.22
C ASP A 24 -22.39 0.34 -2.92
N GLY A 25 -21.81 1.55 -2.78
CA GLY A 25 -22.52 2.78 -2.46
C GLY A 25 -22.67 3.04 -0.96
N GLU A 26 -22.31 2.06 -0.13
CA GLU A 26 -22.39 2.14 1.34
C GLU A 26 -21.10 1.59 1.98
N LEU A 27 -20.81 2.05 3.19
CA LEU A 27 -19.74 1.47 4.01
C LEU A 27 -20.26 0.23 4.75
N PRO A 28 -19.39 -0.73 5.10
CA PRO A 28 -19.78 -1.85 5.94
C PRO A 28 -20.41 -1.36 7.26
N PRO A 29 -21.48 -2.02 7.76
CA PRO A 29 -22.10 -1.63 9.00
C PRO A 29 -21.11 -1.70 10.17
N ALA A 30 -21.28 -0.81 11.14
CA ALA A 30 -20.50 -0.85 12.38
C ALA A 30 -20.68 -2.20 13.07
N SER A 31 -19.60 -2.70 13.68
CA SER A 31 -19.65 -3.96 14.42
C SER A 31 -20.49 -3.82 15.70
N ASP A 32 -21.00 -4.95 16.19
CA ASP A 32 -21.79 -5.03 17.42
C ASP A 32 -21.04 -4.35 18.59
N PRO A 33 -21.66 -3.36 19.29
CA PRO A 33 -21.05 -2.72 20.44
C PRO A 33 -20.52 -3.68 21.52
N GLN A 34 -21.16 -4.85 21.72
CA GLN A 34 -20.69 -5.86 22.68
C GLN A 34 -19.32 -6.45 22.30
N LEU A 35 -18.95 -6.42 21.01
CA LEU A 35 -17.61 -6.83 20.57
C LEU A 35 -16.53 -5.88 21.06
N LYS A 36 -16.84 -4.59 21.29
CA LYS A 36 -15.84 -3.65 21.83
C LYS A 36 -15.48 -4.01 23.27
N ASP A 37 -16.44 -4.43 24.08
CA ASP A 37 -16.18 -4.84 25.46
C ASP A 37 -15.35 -6.13 25.50
N ARG A 38 -15.67 -7.10 24.63
CA ARG A 38 -14.85 -8.31 24.44
C ARG A 38 -13.44 -8.00 23.96
N ALA A 39 -13.30 -7.10 22.99
CA ALA A 39 -12.01 -6.65 22.50
C ALA A 39 -11.16 -6.03 23.61
N ARG A 40 -11.75 -5.17 24.45
CA ARG A 40 -11.07 -4.57 25.62
C ARG A 40 -10.60 -5.64 26.60
N ALA A 41 -11.49 -6.58 26.97
CA ALA A 41 -11.16 -7.66 27.88
C ALA A 41 -10.02 -8.55 27.33
N ALA A 42 -10.07 -8.91 26.04
CA ALA A 42 -9.03 -9.70 25.40
C ALA A 42 -7.70 -8.93 25.29
N ARG A 43 -7.74 -7.64 24.93
CA ARG A 43 -6.55 -6.77 24.88
C ARG A 43 -5.88 -6.64 26.24
N GLU A 44 -6.67 -6.46 27.31
CA GLU A 44 -6.20 -6.38 28.69
C GLU A 44 -5.56 -7.71 29.14
N ALA A 45 -6.21 -8.84 28.85
CA ALA A 45 -5.69 -10.16 29.16
C ALA A 45 -4.37 -10.50 28.44
N LEU A 46 -4.20 -10.03 27.20
CA LEU A 46 -2.94 -10.18 26.46
C LEU A 46 -1.83 -9.28 27.01
N GLY A 47 -2.17 -8.11 27.55
CA GLY A 47 -1.20 -7.18 28.14
C GLY A 47 -0.02 -6.88 27.21
N SER A 48 1.21 -6.93 27.74
CA SER A 48 2.43 -6.70 26.97
C SER A 48 2.84 -7.86 26.05
N ARG A 49 2.17 -9.03 26.14
CA ARG A 49 2.47 -10.18 25.26
C ARG A 49 2.04 -9.91 23.82
N ALA A 50 1.10 -9.00 23.58
CA ALA A 50 0.63 -8.67 22.25
C ALA A 50 0.93 -7.21 21.87
N LEU A 51 1.41 -7.03 20.64
CA LEU A 51 1.52 -5.77 19.93
C LEU A 51 0.50 -5.75 18.79
N ILE A 52 -0.39 -4.76 18.77
CA ILE A 52 -1.39 -4.59 17.72
C ILE A 52 -0.96 -3.45 16.79
N LEU A 53 -0.80 -3.76 15.52
CA LEU A 53 -0.34 -2.84 14.48
C LEU A 53 -1.50 -2.54 13.52
N GLY A 54 -1.90 -1.27 13.40
CA GLY A 54 -3.01 -0.83 12.55
C GLY A 54 -2.54 -0.03 11.34
N HIS A 55 -2.85 -0.49 10.12
CA HIS A 55 -2.61 0.32 8.93
C HIS A 55 -3.59 1.50 8.84
N HIS A 56 -3.15 2.66 8.33
CA HIS A 56 -3.99 3.86 8.20
C HIS A 56 -5.32 3.66 7.46
N TYR A 57 -5.44 2.63 6.62
CA TYR A 57 -6.67 2.33 5.87
C TYR A 57 -7.65 1.42 6.63
N GLN A 58 -7.28 0.97 7.82
CA GLN A 58 -8.17 0.17 8.65
C GLN A 58 -9.39 0.95 9.11
N ARG A 59 -10.45 0.19 9.43
CA ARG A 59 -11.65 0.71 10.08
C ARG A 59 -11.30 1.31 11.43
N ASP A 60 -12.00 2.37 11.82
CA ASP A 60 -11.73 3.04 13.11
C ASP A 60 -11.93 2.12 14.32
N GLU A 61 -12.93 1.23 14.26
CA GLU A 61 -13.16 0.24 15.33
C GLU A 61 -12.00 -0.76 15.50
N VAL A 62 -11.14 -0.92 14.50
CA VAL A 62 -9.90 -1.71 14.58
C VAL A 62 -8.76 -0.82 15.08
N ILE A 63 -8.64 0.40 14.55
CA ILE A 63 -7.63 1.39 14.97
C ILE A 63 -7.76 1.74 16.47
N ASP A 64 -8.97 1.75 17.02
CA ASP A 64 -9.24 1.97 18.46
C ASP A 64 -8.45 1.02 19.37
N PHE A 65 -8.00 -0.14 18.86
CA PHE A 65 -7.21 -1.14 19.59
C PHE A 65 -5.75 -1.24 19.14
N ALA A 66 -5.33 -0.48 18.13
CA ALA A 66 -3.97 -0.50 17.63
C ALA A 66 -3.01 0.24 18.58
N ASP A 67 -1.93 -0.42 18.99
CA ASP A 67 -0.85 0.22 19.78
C ASP A 67 -0.03 1.17 18.91
N VAL A 68 0.11 0.86 17.62
CA VAL A 68 0.77 1.71 16.63
C VAL A 68 -0.07 1.78 15.37
N THR A 69 -0.27 3.01 14.89
CA THR A 69 -0.86 3.28 13.58
C THR A 69 0.20 3.82 12.62
N GLY A 70 0.23 3.32 11.38
CA GLY A 70 1.28 3.68 10.42
C GLY A 70 1.07 3.18 8.99
N ASP A 71 1.97 3.58 8.10
CA ASP A 71 2.15 2.94 6.80
C ASP A 71 2.83 1.56 6.93
N SER A 72 2.82 0.79 5.85
CA SER A 72 3.36 -0.58 5.80
C SER A 72 4.79 -0.70 6.36
N PHE A 73 5.63 0.31 6.12
CA PHE A 73 7.03 0.29 6.48
C PHE A 73 7.25 0.62 7.95
N LYS A 74 6.60 1.69 8.43
CA LYS A 74 6.61 2.05 9.85
C LYS A 74 6.14 0.87 10.70
N LEU A 75 5.05 0.21 10.32
CA LEU A 75 4.53 -0.93 11.09
C LEU A 75 5.52 -2.10 11.16
N ALA A 76 6.17 -2.45 10.05
CA ALA A 76 7.15 -3.54 10.03
C ALA A 76 8.39 -3.21 10.91
N GLN A 77 8.85 -1.95 10.91
CA GLN A 77 9.91 -1.51 11.82
C GLN A 77 9.47 -1.56 13.28
N GLU A 78 8.24 -1.15 13.57
CA GLU A 78 7.69 -1.10 14.92
C GLU A 78 7.45 -2.50 15.51
N ALA A 79 7.20 -3.50 14.67
CA ALA A 79 7.22 -4.91 15.06
C ALA A 79 8.63 -5.35 15.51
N ALA A 80 9.66 -5.05 14.71
CA ALA A 80 11.03 -5.46 14.97
C ALA A 80 11.66 -4.75 16.20
N LYS A 81 11.24 -3.52 16.49
CA LYS A 81 11.71 -2.74 17.67
C LYS A 81 11.17 -3.24 19.01
N ARG A 82 10.18 -4.13 19.02
CA ARG A 82 9.53 -4.65 20.24
C ARG A 82 9.71 -6.17 20.35
N PRO A 83 10.96 -6.67 20.50
CA PRO A 83 11.23 -8.10 20.51
C PRO A 83 10.57 -8.84 21.69
N ASP A 84 10.18 -8.13 22.75
CA ASP A 84 9.55 -8.71 23.94
C ASP A 84 8.06 -9.04 23.76
N SER A 85 7.41 -8.58 22.67
CA SER A 85 6.02 -8.94 22.38
C SER A 85 5.95 -10.33 21.74
N GLU A 86 5.39 -11.31 22.43
CA GLU A 86 5.22 -12.68 21.92
C GLU A 86 4.37 -12.73 20.64
N TYR A 87 3.31 -11.92 20.57
CA TYR A 87 2.38 -11.86 19.45
C TYR A 87 2.40 -10.49 18.79
N VAL A 88 2.47 -10.47 17.45
CA VAL A 88 2.30 -9.25 16.65
C VAL A 88 1.04 -9.41 15.83
N ILE A 89 -0.06 -8.80 16.27
CA ILE A 89 -1.35 -8.83 15.55
C ILE A 89 -1.33 -7.72 14.50
N PHE A 90 -1.18 -8.11 13.23
CA PHE A 90 -1.02 -7.18 12.12
C PHE A 90 -2.37 -6.89 11.45
N CYS A 91 -2.99 -5.78 11.82
CA CYS A 91 -4.23 -5.27 11.20
C CYS A 91 -3.91 -4.54 9.89
N GLY A 92 -3.62 -5.30 8.84
CA GLY A 92 -3.31 -4.83 7.49
C GLY A 92 -3.66 -5.88 6.44
N VAL A 93 -2.73 -6.16 5.53
CA VAL A 93 -2.88 -7.20 4.50
C VAL A 93 -1.69 -8.14 4.49
N HIS A 94 -1.83 -9.30 3.84
CA HIS A 94 -0.93 -10.44 3.91
C HIS A 94 0.55 -10.08 3.73
N PHE A 95 0.92 -9.36 2.67
CA PHE A 95 2.33 -9.00 2.41
C PHE A 95 2.94 -8.10 3.51
N MET A 96 2.11 -7.31 4.21
CA MET A 96 2.58 -6.46 5.30
C MET A 96 2.94 -7.32 6.50
N ALA A 97 2.09 -8.30 6.82
CA ALA A 97 2.36 -9.29 7.86
C ALA A 97 3.57 -10.17 7.51
N GLU A 98 3.75 -10.58 6.25
CA GLU A 98 4.98 -11.25 5.79
C GLU A 98 6.22 -10.39 6.04
N SER A 99 6.14 -9.09 5.74
CA SER A 99 7.26 -8.17 5.96
C SER A 99 7.57 -7.98 7.45
N ALA A 100 6.56 -8.05 8.32
CA ALA A 100 6.77 -8.11 9.76
C ALA A 100 7.49 -9.41 10.16
N ASP A 101 7.02 -10.59 9.75
CA ASP A 101 7.65 -11.89 10.10
C ASP A 101 9.11 -11.95 9.65
N ILE A 102 9.44 -11.37 8.49
CA ILE A 102 10.82 -11.29 7.97
C ILE A 102 11.74 -10.44 8.86
N LEU A 103 11.22 -9.36 9.47
CA LEU A 103 12.01 -8.41 10.26
C LEU A 103 12.02 -8.72 11.76
N THR A 104 11.00 -9.41 12.27
CA THR A 104 10.87 -9.81 13.68
C THR A 104 11.79 -10.97 14.06
N THR A 105 11.89 -11.26 15.36
CA THR A 105 12.66 -12.41 15.85
C THR A 105 11.90 -13.72 15.63
N LYS A 106 12.59 -14.87 15.78
CA LYS A 106 11.95 -16.19 15.70
C LYS A 106 10.93 -16.45 16.82
N ASP A 107 11.03 -15.71 17.93
CA ASP A 107 10.16 -15.86 19.10
C ASP A 107 8.85 -15.07 18.95
N GLN A 108 8.83 -14.07 18.08
CA GLN A 108 7.63 -13.29 17.76
C GLN A 108 6.75 -14.07 16.76
N LYS A 109 5.46 -14.15 17.06
CA LYS A 109 4.46 -14.81 16.22
C LYS A 109 3.61 -13.73 15.56
N VAL A 110 3.78 -13.53 14.25
CA VAL A 110 2.99 -12.55 13.49
C VAL A 110 1.65 -13.17 13.11
N ILE A 111 0.56 -12.53 13.50
CA ILE A 111 -0.81 -12.98 13.35
C ILE A 111 -1.55 -12.05 12.40
N LEU A 112 -2.17 -12.60 11.36
CA LEU A 112 -3.08 -11.87 10.49
C LEU A 112 -4.53 -12.24 10.83
N PRO A 113 -5.36 -11.32 11.37
CA PRO A 113 -6.72 -11.64 11.80
C PRO A 113 -7.58 -12.38 10.76
N ASP A 114 -7.42 -12.06 9.47
CA ASP A 114 -8.05 -12.80 8.36
C ASP A 114 -7.01 -13.09 7.26
N LEU A 115 -6.74 -14.38 7.01
CA LEU A 115 -5.80 -14.83 5.97
C LEU A 115 -6.22 -14.43 4.55
N ALA A 116 -7.51 -14.15 4.32
CA ALA A 116 -7.99 -13.68 3.04
C ALA A 116 -7.83 -12.17 2.84
N ALA A 117 -7.28 -11.43 3.82
CA ALA A 117 -6.88 -10.02 3.67
C ALA A 117 -5.63 -9.89 2.77
N GLY A 118 -5.80 -10.12 1.47
CA GLY A 118 -4.75 -9.99 0.45
C GLY A 118 -4.59 -8.56 -0.08
N CYS A 119 -3.92 -8.41 -1.23
CA CYS A 119 -3.85 -7.14 -1.96
C CYS A 119 -3.88 -7.43 -3.46
N SER A 120 -4.92 -6.96 -4.14
CA SER A 120 -5.09 -7.23 -5.58
C SER A 120 -3.86 -6.84 -6.39
N MET A 121 -3.24 -5.70 -6.07
CA MET A 121 -2.04 -5.22 -6.73
C MET A 121 -0.81 -6.08 -6.44
N ALA A 122 -0.60 -6.55 -5.21
CA ALA A 122 0.52 -7.44 -4.90
C ALA A 122 0.38 -8.76 -5.65
N ASP A 123 -0.86 -9.24 -5.82
CA ASP A 123 -1.19 -10.47 -6.55
C ASP A 123 -1.05 -10.32 -8.08
N MET A 124 -0.90 -9.10 -8.62
CA MET A 124 -0.68 -8.86 -10.06
C MET A 124 0.75 -9.25 -10.52
N ALA A 125 1.68 -9.49 -9.59
CA ALA A 125 3.04 -9.96 -9.89
C ALA A 125 3.33 -11.28 -9.16
N SER A 126 3.18 -12.41 -9.86
CA SER A 126 3.58 -13.71 -9.33
C SER A 126 5.07 -13.99 -9.55
N ALA A 127 5.67 -14.80 -8.66
CA ALA A 127 7.07 -15.21 -8.77
C ALA A 127 7.37 -15.88 -10.12
N GLN A 128 6.45 -16.72 -10.62
CA GLN A 128 6.59 -17.39 -11.91
C GLN A 128 6.63 -16.39 -13.08
N GLN A 129 5.73 -15.42 -13.10
CA GLN A 129 5.69 -14.41 -14.16
C GLN A 129 6.92 -13.50 -14.12
N VAL A 130 7.40 -13.16 -12.93
CA VAL A 130 8.61 -12.35 -12.77
C VAL A 130 9.85 -13.14 -13.20
N ALA A 131 9.93 -14.44 -12.90
CA ALA A 131 11.00 -15.31 -13.41
C ALA A 131 11.01 -15.33 -14.95
N THR A 132 9.85 -15.55 -15.60
CA THR A 132 9.74 -15.50 -17.07
C THR A 132 10.13 -14.14 -17.65
N CYS A 133 9.78 -13.04 -16.97
CA CYS A 133 10.25 -11.71 -17.36
C CYS A 133 11.78 -11.61 -17.28
N TRP A 134 12.37 -12.07 -16.18
CA TRP A 134 13.80 -12.02 -15.97
C TRP A 134 14.58 -12.89 -16.96
N ASP A 135 14.06 -14.06 -17.33
CA ASP A 135 14.63 -14.92 -18.36
C ASP A 135 14.67 -14.20 -19.71
N ALA A 136 13.58 -13.56 -20.11
CA ALA A 136 13.53 -12.75 -21.34
C ALA A 136 14.52 -11.58 -21.31
N LEU A 137 14.68 -10.90 -20.17
CA LEU A 137 15.69 -9.85 -20.02
C LEU A 137 17.12 -10.41 -20.07
N THR A 138 17.31 -11.65 -19.64
CA THR A 138 18.60 -12.36 -19.67
C THR A 138 18.95 -12.75 -21.10
N GLU A 139 18.02 -13.31 -21.85
CA GLU A 139 18.18 -13.65 -23.27
C GLU A 139 18.52 -12.42 -24.13
N LEU A 140 17.93 -11.26 -23.81
CA LEU A 140 18.26 -9.99 -24.47
C LEU A 140 19.58 -9.34 -24.01
N GLY A 141 20.27 -9.95 -23.03
CA GLY A 141 21.54 -9.46 -22.49
C GLY A 141 21.41 -8.19 -21.66
N VAL A 142 20.21 -7.84 -21.17
CA VAL A 142 19.98 -6.62 -20.38
C VAL A 142 19.80 -6.86 -18.89
N ALA A 143 19.52 -8.10 -18.47
CA ALA A 143 19.32 -8.45 -17.05
C ALA A 143 20.51 -8.04 -16.16
N SER A 144 21.75 -8.24 -16.62
CA SER A 144 22.98 -7.88 -15.88
C SER A 144 23.15 -6.37 -15.62
N THR A 145 22.37 -5.53 -16.31
CA THR A 145 22.36 -4.08 -16.12
C THR A 145 21.00 -3.56 -15.64
N THR A 146 20.08 -4.46 -15.29
CA THR A 146 18.75 -4.14 -14.78
C THR A 146 18.73 -4.36 -13.27
N ILE A 147 18.26 -3.36 -12.53
CA ILE A 147 18.11 -3.43 -11.08
C ILE A 147 16.62 -3.59 -10.76
N PRO A 148 16.19 -4.69 -10.09
CA PRO A 148 14.81 -4.81 -9.66
C PRO A 148 14.55 -3.86 -8.48
N VAL A 149 13.47 -3.11 -8.59
CA VAL A 149 12.93 -2.28 -7.51
C VAL A 149 11.50 -2.73 -7.30
N THR A 150 11.21 -3.32 -6.14
CA THR A 150 9.85 -3.75 -5.82
C THR A 150 9.22 -2.85 -4.77
N TYR A 151 7.97 -2.46 -4.97
CA TYR A 151 7.21 -1.75 -3.97
C TYR A 151 6.92 -2.67 -2.77
N MET A 152 6.79 -2.10 -1.58
CA MET A 152 6.47 -2.81 -0.34
C MET A 152 5.23 -3.69 -0.50
N ASN A 153 4.29 -3.26 -1.35
CA ASN A 153 3.07 -3.96 -1.72
C ASN A 153 3.34 -5.05 -2.77
N SER A 154 4.16 -6.03 -2.37
CA SER A 154 4.54 -7.21 -3.15
C SER A 154 4.71 -8.41 -2.21
N SER A 155 4.52 -9.63 -2.68
CA SER A 155 4.71 -10.83 -1.83
C SER A 155 6.16 -10.99 -1.37
N ALA A 156 6.36 -11.78 -0.30
CA ALA A 156 7.69 -12.17 0.16
C ALA A 156 8.53 -12.81 -0.97
N ALA A 157 7.91 -13.62 -1.84
CA ALA A 157 8.61 -14.21 -2.97
C ALA A 157 9.19 -13.17 -3.95
N ILE A 158 8.46 -12.08 -4.22
CA ILE A 158 8.95 -10.98 -5.06
C ILE A 158 10.04 -10.18 -4.35
N LYS A 159 9.92 -9.96 -3.04
CA LYS A 159 10.98 -9.33 -2.24
C LYS A 159 12.26 -10.19 -2.25
N SER A 160 12.13 -11.50 -2.13
CA SER A 160 13.22 -12.47 -2.22
C SER A 160 13.91 -12.41 -3.58
N PHE A 161 13.15 -12.49 -4.68
CA PHE A 161 13.68 -12.31 -6.04
C PHE A 161 14.45 -10.98 -6.19
N THR A 162 13.89 -9.90 -5.64
CA THR A 162 14.49 -8.57 -5.69
C THR A 162 15.83 -8.54 -4.95
N GLY A 163 15.89 -9.07 -3.73
CA GLY A 163 17.12 -9.12 -2.94
C GLY A 163 18.17 -10.06 -3.54
N PHE A 164 17.75 -11.19 -4.10
CA PHE A 164 18.63 -12.12 -4.81
C PHE A 164 19.35 -11.45 -5.98
N ASN A 165 18.63 -10.61 -6.74
CA ASN A 165 19.14 -9.94 -7.92
C ASN A 165 19.73 -8.54 -7.62
N GLY A 166 20.17 -8.29 -6.37
CA GLY A 166 20.86 -7.05 -5.98
C GLY A 166 19.98 -5.79 -6.02
N GLY A 167 18.66 -5.97 -5.97
CA GLY A 167 17.67 -4.92 -5.95
C GLY A 167 17.33 -4.41 -4.54
N THR A 168 16.24 -3.66 -4.45
CA THR A 168 15.74 -3.12 -3.18
C THR A 168 14.22 -3.00 -3.15
N VAL A 169 13.66 -3.01 -1.95
CA VAL A 169 12.27 -2.60 -1.73
C VAL A 169 12.16 -1.07 -1.76
N CYS A 170 10.98 -0.53 -2.08
CA CYS A 170 10.63 0.87 -1.87
C CYS A 170 9.25 1.03 -1.22
N THR A 171 8.96 2.24 -0.74
CA THR A 171 7.62 2.72 -0.41
C THR A 171 7.26 3.92 -1.29
N SER A 172 6.01 4.38 -1.24
CA SER A 172 5.62 5.64 -1.90
C SER A 172 6.36 6.85 -1.31
N SER A 173 6.89 6.73 -0.09
CA SER A 173 7.66 7.77 0.61
C SER A 173 9.12 7.88 0.14
N ASN A 174 9.72 6.79 -0.34
CA ASN A 174 11.15 6.76 -0.70
C ASN A 174 11.45 6.31 -2.15
N ALA A 175 10.42 6.07 -2.96
CA ALA A 175 10.54 5.58 -4.35
C ALA A 175 11.55 6.40 -5.18
N ALA A 176 11.52 7.73 -5.10
CA ALA A 176 12.44 8.59 -5.87
C ALA A 176 13.91 8.32 -5.54
N ARG A 177 14.26 8.29 -4.26
CA ARG A 177 15.62 8.03 -3.80
C ARG A 177 16.06 6.60 -4.15
N THR A 178 15.16 5.63 -3.99
CA THR A 178 15.39 4.24 -4.35
C THR A 178 15.66 4.07 -5.85
N MET A 179 14.85 4.67 -6.71
CA MET A 179 15.05 4.59 -8.16
C MET A 179 16.32 5.32 -8.59
N GLN A 180 16.65 6.45 -7.96
CA GLN A 180 17.91 7.15 -8.22
C GLN A 180 19.11 6.28 -7.86
N TRP A 181 19.09 5.61 -6.70
CA TRP A 181 20.12 4.63 -6.32
C TRP A 181 20.21 3.49 -7.33
N ALA A 182 19.10 2.92 -7.77
CA ALA A 182 19.08 1.81 -8.72
C ALA A 182 19.76 2.19 -10.06
N LEU A 183 19.56 3.42 -10.54
CA LEU A 183 20.24 3.94 -11.75
C LEU A 183 21.75 4.22 -11.55
N THR A 184 22.26 4.25 -10.31
CA THR A 184 23.70 4.25 -10.06
C THR A 184 24.32 2.86 -10.13
N LYS A 185 23.50 1.81 -9.97
CA LYS A 185 23.94 0.41 -9.93
C LYS A 185 23.78 -0.29 -11.27
N GLY A 186 22.79 0.11 -12.06
CA GLY A 186 22.53 -0.42 -13.40
C GLY A 186 22.09 0.66 -14.38
N LYS A 187 21.81 0.23 -15.61
CA LYS A 187 21.34 1.11 -16.69
C LYS A 187 19.81 1.17 -16.78
N LYS A 188 19.12 0.22 -16.12
CA LYS A 188 17.68 0.02 -16.19
C LYS A 188 17.10 -0.35 -14.84
N ILE A 189 15.83 -0.05 -14.64
CA ILE A 189 15.04 -0.50 -13.48
C ILE A 189 13.94 -1.44 -13.97
N LEU A 190 13.75 -2.58 -13.30
CA LEU A 190 12.50 -3.34 -13.35
C LEU A 190 11.66 -2.94 -12.13
N PHE A 191 10.59 -2.18 -12.33
CA PHE A 191 9.76 -1.65 -11.25
C PHE A 191 8.49 -2.49 -11.08
N LEU A 192 8.29 -3.06 -9.88
CA LEU A 192 7.21 -4.00 -9.55
C LEU A 192 6.37 -3.51 -8.36
N PRO A 193 5.10 -3.93 -8.22
CA PRO A 193 4.19 -4.27 -9.31
C PRO A 193 3.49 -3.03 -9.87
N ASP A 194 3.53 -1.88 -9.18
CA ASP A 194 2.72 -0.71 -9.51
C ASP A 194 3.33 0.15 -10.62
N GLN A 195 2.67 0.19 -11.77
CA GLN A 195 3.10 0.98 -12.93
C GLN A 195 3.03 2.49 -12.69
N HIS A 196 2.08 2.96 -11.87
CA HIS A 196 1.82 4.37 -11.69
C HIS A 196 2.84 5.00 -10.75
N LEU A 197 3.11 4.38 -9.60
CA LEU A 197 4.18 4.78 -8.69
C LEU A 197 5.52 4.80 -9.44
N GLY A 198 5.86 3.75 -10.18
CA GLY A 198 7.10 3.70 -10.94
C GLY A 198 7.19 4.79 -12.01
N ARG A 199 6.11 4.97 -12.81
CA ARG A 199 6.04 5.97 -13.88
C ARG A 199 6.08 7.40 -13.35
N ASN A 200 5.25 7.70 -12.35
CA ASN A 200 5.17 9.03 -11.75
C ASN A 200 6.49 9.40 -11.09
N THR A 201 7.14 8.46 -10.40
CA THR A 201 8.47 8.67 -9.83
C THR A 201 9.50 8.95 -10.93
N ALA A 202 9.55 8.11 -11.97
CA ALA A 202 10.48 8.28 -13.09
C ALA A 202 10.34 9.64 -13.78
N VAL A 203 9.11 10.06 -14.06
CA VAL A 203 8.84 11.28 -14.83
C VAL A 203 8.92 12.53 -13.96
N LEU A 204 8.21 12.54 -12.83
CA LEU A 204 8.04 13.75 -12.03
C LEU A 204 9.20 14.01 -11.07
N SER A 205 9.86 12.96 -10.58
CA SER A 205 10.95 13.11 -9.59
C SER A 205 12.33 12.96 -10.22
N LEU A 206 12.49 12.10 -11.23
CA LEU A 206 13.78 11.81 -11.85
C LEU A 206 13.99 12.53 -13.19
N GLY A 207 12.97 13.22 -13.71
CA GLY A 207 13.06 13.99 -14.96
C GLY A 207 13.16 13.14 -16.23
N LEU A 208 12.79 11.86 -16.16
CA LEU A 208 12.71 11.00 -17.34
C LEU A 208 11.46 11.34 -18.17
N SER A 209 11.48 10.97 -19.45
CA SER A 209 10.31 11.07 -20.31
C SER A 209 9.40 9.85 -20.18
N LEU A 210 8.15 9.96 -20.63
CA LEU A 210 7.26 8.80 -20.74
C LEU A 210 7.83 7.73 -21.68
N ASP A 211 8.58 8.13 -22.72
CA ASP A 211 9.24 7.21 -23.67
C ASP A 211 10.40 6.43 -23.05
N ASP A 212 10.95 6.89 -21.92
CA ASP A 212 11.95 6.14 -21.16
C ASP A 212 11.31 4.99 -20.35
N CYS A 213 9.98 4.96 -20.25
CA CYS A 213 9.23 3.95 -19.51
C CYS A 213 8.47 3.02 -20.46
N VAL A 214 8.70 1.71 -20.36
CA VAL A 214 7.93 0.69 -21.08
C VAL A 214 7.09 -0.13 -20.11
N LEU A 215 5.94 -0.61 -20.56
CA LEU A 215 5.01 -1.40 -19.74
C LEU A 215 5.13 -2.88 -20.08
N TRP A 216 5.62 -3.68 -19.13
CA TRP A 216 5.68 -5.13 -19.23
C TRP A 216 4.33 -5.75 -18.86
N ASN A 217 3.66 -6.36 -19.82
CA ASN A 217 2.45 -7.15 -19.58
C ASN A 217 2.78 -8.65 -19.44
N PRO A 218 2.69 -9.24 -18.24
CA PRO A 218 3.08 -10.64 -18.01
C PRO A 218 2.24 -11.66 -18.78
N TRP A 219 1.11 -11.26 -19.35
CA TRP A 219 0.21 -12.10 -20.14
C TRP A 219 0.56 -12.13 -21.63
N LYS A 220 1.64 -11.45 -22.05
CA LYS A 220 2.10 -11.41 -23.45
C LYS A 220 3.55 -11.91 -23.56
N PRO A 221 3.92 -12.57 -24.67
CA PRO A 221 5.31 -12.85 -24.98
C PRO A 221 6.15 -11.55 -24.94
N MET A 222 7.34 -11.59 -24.35
CA MET A 222 8.21 -10.42 -24.18
C MET A 222 7.54 -9.20 -23.54
N GLY A 223 6.53 -9.41 -22.68
CA GLY A 223 5.77 -8.31 -22.08
C GLY A 223 4.86 -7.57 -23.07
N GLY A 224 4.76 -8.04 -24.32
CA GLY A 224 4.15 -7.31 -25.43
C GLY A 224 5.04 -6.20 -26.02
N LEU A 225 6.35 -6.27 -25.77
CA LEU A 225 7.34 -5.29 -26.20
C LEU A 225 8.28 -5.90 -27.26
N THR A 226 8.85 -5.04 -28.12
CA THR A 226 9.95 -5.45 -29.00
C THR A 226 11.28 -5.41 -28.25
N PRO A 227 12.30 -6.17 -28.70
CA PRO A 227 13.66 -6.09 -28.15
C PRO A 227 14.19 -4.65 -28.08
N GLU A 228 13.98 -3.85 -29.14
CA GLU A 228 14.45 -2.47 -29.23
C GLU A 228 13.81 -1.58 -28.17
N GLN A 229 12.52 -1.77 -27.88
CA GLN A 229 11.83 -1.05 -26.81
C GLN A 229 12.46 -1.36 -25.45
N ILE A 230 12.75 -2.64 -25.17
CA ILE A 230 13.41 -3.06 -23.93
C ILE A 230 14.84 -2.51 -23.85
N HIS A 231 15.61 -2.54 -24.95
CA HIS A 231 16.97 -1.98 -25.00
C HIS A 231 17.00 -0.46 -24.83
N ARG A 232 16.01 0.28 -25.31
CA ARG A 232 15.92 1.74 -25.15
C ARG A 232 15.44 2.16 -23.77
N ALA A 233 14.51 1.43 -23.17
CA ALA A 233 13.87 1.81 -21.91
C ALA A 233 14.87 2.03 -20.76
N LYS A 234 14.60 3.00 -19.90
CA LYS A 234 15.29 3.17 -18.60
C LYS A 234 14.51 2.49 -17.48
N VAL A 235 13.19 2.45 -17.59
CA VAL A 235 12.31 1.83 -16.58
C VAL A 235 11.36 0.86 -17.28
N ILE A 236 11.39 -0.40 -16.86
CA ILE A 236 10.45 -1.43 -17.25
C ILE A 236 9.43 -1.53 -16.12
N LEU A 237 8.23 -1.02 -16.36
CA LEU A 237 7.13 -0.99 -15.41
C LEU A 237 6.33 -2.29 -15.51
N TRP A 238 6.07 -2.95 -14.39
CA TRP A 238 5.14 -4.06 -14.38
C TRP A 238 3.71 -3.57 -14.60
N ARG A 239 2.89 -4.30 -15.36
CA ARG A 239 1.46 -4.01 -15.55
C ARG A 239 0.62 -4.41 -14.33
N GLY A 240 0.92 -3.82 -13.18
CA GLY A 240 0.05 -3.81 -12.01
C GLY A 240 -0.32 -2.39 -11.60
N HIS A 241 -1.39 -2.24 -10.83
CA HIS A 241 -1.86 -0.96 -10.29
C HIS A 241 -2.77 -1.20 -9.09
N CYS A 242 -2.93 -0.18 -8.25
CA CYS A 242 -3.90 -0.22 -7.17
C CYS A 242 -5.32 0.07 -7.68
N SER A 243 -6.25 -0.86 -7.46
CA SER A 243 -7.67 -0.72 -7.87
C SER A 243 -8.42 0.40 -7.16
N VAL A 244 -7.92 0.89 -6.01
CA VAL A 244 -8.49 2.06 -5.31
C VAL A 244 -8.02 3.34 -6.01
N HIS A 245 -6.70 3.53 -6.15
CA HIS A 245 -6.15 4.75 -6.74
C HIS A 245 -6.34 4.85 -8.25
N GLY A 246 -6.54 3.72 -8.92
CA GLY A 246 -6.88 3.66 -10.35
C GLY A 246 -8.26 4.25 -10.70
N ARG A 247 -9.12 4.50 -9.70
CA ARG A 247 -10.46 5.06 -9.89
C ARG A 247 -10.47 6.57 -10.11
N PHE A 248 -9.48 7.27 -9.55
CA PHE A 248 -9.41 8.72 -9.69
C PHE A 248 -9.12 9.08 -11.15
N THR A 249 -9.89 10.01 -11.70
CA THR A 249 -9.75 10.47 -13.08
C THR A 249 -9.54 11.97 -13.13
N LEU A 250 -9.05 12.46 -14.27
CA LEU A 250 -8.91 13.90 -14.50
C LEU A 250 -10.26 14.64 -14.36
N ASP A 251 -11.36 14.01 -14.74
CA ASP A 251 -12.71 14.57 -14.60
C ASP A 251 -13.08 14.79 -13.13
N THR A 252 -12.76 13.83 -12.24
CA THR A 252 -13.02 13.99 -10.79
C THR A 252 -12.24 15.18 -10.19
N VAL A 253 -11.01 15.42 -10.67
CA VAL A 253 -10.19 16.58 -10.28
C VAL A 253 -10.84 17.89 -10.74
N HIS A 254 -11.27 17.96 -12.00
CA HIS A 254 -11.93 19.16 -12.54
C HIS A 254 -13.26 19.45 -11.84
N GLU A 255 -14.06 18.42 -11.57
CA GLU A 255 -15.34 18.59 -10.86
C GLU A 255 -15.16 19.06 -9.42
N ALA A 256 -14.17 18.54 -8.70
CA ALA A 256 -13.86 19.01 -7.35
C ALA A 256 -13.51 20.51 -7.34
N ARG A 257 -12.66 20.95 -8.28
CA ARG A 257 -12.29 22.37 -8.45
C ARG A 257 -13.47 23.24 -8.86
N ALA A 258 -14.37 22.74 -9.69
CA ALA A 258 -15.58 23.47 -10.10
C ALA A 258 -16.57 23.65 -8.94
N ARG A 259 -16.71 22.64 -8.06
CA ARG A 259 -17.65 22.65 -6.93
C ARG A 259 -17.12 23.36 -5.69
N ILE A 260 -15.80 23.38 -5.47
CA ILE A 260 -15.18 24.05 -4.34
C ILE A 260 -14.12 25.03 -4.86
N PRO A 261 -14.48 26.32 -5.02
CA PRO A 261 -13.51 27.34 -5.39
C PRO A 261 -12.35 27.39 -4.38
N GLY A 262 -11.11 27.35 -4.88
CA GLY A 262 -9.90 27.41 -4.07
C GLY A 262 -9.52 26.09 -3.37
N VAL A 263 -10.14 24.96 -3.72
CA VAL A 263 -9.75 23.65 -3.20
C VAL A 263 -8.36 23.22 -3.68
N SER A 264 -7.55 22.69 -2.77
CA SER A 264 -6.30 22.00 -3.09
C SER A 264 -6.55 20.51 -3.28
N VAL A 265 -6.01 19.93 -4.34
CA VAL A 265 -6.14 18.52 -4.69
C VAL A 265 -4.89 17.77 -4.21
N LEU A 266 -5.09 16.79 -3.32
CA LEU A 266 -4.03 16.01 -2.69
C LEU A 266 -4.21 14.53 -3.00
N VAL A 267 -3.27 13.90 -3.70
CA VAL A 267 -3.42 12.51 -4.17
C VAL A 267 -2.24 11.63 -3.83
N HIS A 268 -2.48 10.33 -3.78
CA HIS A 268 -1.43 9.32 -3.64
C HIS A 268 -0.67 9.10 -4.97
N PRO A 269 0.64 8.84 -4.99
CA PRO A 269 1.41 8.63 -6.23
C PRO A 269 1.05 7.35 -7.02
N GLU A 270 0.22 6.46 -6.45
CA GLU A 270 -0.37 5.31 -7.16
C GLU A 270 -1.50 5.72 -8.13
N CYS A 271 -1.95 6.99 -8.09
CA CYS A 271 -2.95 7.48 -9.04
C CYS A 271 -2.37 7.55 -10.46
N GLN A 272 -3.26 7.55 -11.45
CA GLN A 272 -2.87 7.69 -12.86
C GLN A 272 -2.07 8.97 -13.12
N HIS A 273 -1.19 8.93 -14.14
CA HIS A 273 -0.22 10.01 -14.36
C HIS A 273 -0.89 11.38 -14.60
N GLU A 274 -1.98 11.41 -15.36
CA GLU A 274 -2.78 12.61 -15.57
C GLU A 274 -3.38 13.19 -14.29
N VAL A 275 -3.81 12.35 -13.35
CA VAL A 275 -4.35 12.78 -12.05
C VAL A 275 -3.24 13.39 -11.20
N VAL A 276 -2.12 12.68 -11.08
CA VAL A 276 -0.96 13.13 -10.31
C VAL A 276 -0.40 14.45 -10.85
N LYS A 277 -0.31 14.59 -12.18
CA LYS A 277 0.14 15.83 -12.83
C LYS A 277 -0.78 17.03 -12.58
N ASN A 278 -2.06 16.79 -12.33
CA ASN A 278 -3.06 17.83 -12.10
C ASN A 278 -3.38 18.07 -10.62
N ALA A 279 -2.77 17.30 -9.71
CA ALA A 279 -2.88 17.50 -8.27
C ALA A 279 -1.94 18.62 -7.79
N ASP A 280 -2.35 19.30 -6.72
CA ASP A 280 -1.55 20.37 -6.09
C ASP A 280 -0.48 19.79 -5.18
N VAL A 281 -0.76 18.64 -4.55
CA VAL A 281 0.17 17.90 -3.70
C VAL A 281 0.08 16.41 -4.01
N VAL A 282 1.23 15.75 -4.06
CA VAL A 282 1.35 14.31 -4.30
C VAL A 282 2.19 13.71 -3.18
N GLY A 283 1.67 12.71 -2.47
CA GLY A 283 2.39 12.17 -1.32
C GLY A 283 1.93 10.78 -0.90
N SER A 284 2.82 10.08 -0.18
CA SER A 284 2.46 8.87 0.53
C SER A 284 1.40 9.15 1.60
N THR A 285 0.81 8.10 2.16
CA THR A 285 -0.19 8.20 3.24
C THR A 285 0.25 9.10 4.40
N GLU A 286 1.47 8.92 4.88
CA GLU A 286 2.05 9.75 5.95
C GLU A 286 2.23 11.22 5.51
N MET A 287 2.64 11.45 4.26
CA MET A 287 2.75 12.82 3.72
C MET A 287 1.38 13.48 3.57
N ILE A 288 0.35 12.74 3.16
CA ILE A 288 -1.03 13.23 3.09
C ILE A 288 -1.49 13.68 4.48
N ILE A 289 -1.31 12.83 5.51
CA ILE A 289 -1.66 13.15 6.89
C ILE A 289 -0.94 14.42 7.36
N ARG A 290 0.39 14.46 7.21
CA ARG A 290 1.20 15.62 7.62
C ARG A 290 0.82 16.90 6.87
N THR A 291 0.45 16.79 5.60
CA THR A 291 0.02 17.95 4.80
C THR A 291 -1.26 18.53 5.38
N ILE A 292 -2.23 17.69 5.73
CA ILE A 292 -3.50 18.13 6.33
C ILE A 292 -3.31 18.65 7.75
N GLU A 293 -2.49 18.01 8.57
CA GLU A 293 -2.19 18.47 9.94
C GLU A 293 -1.56 19.87 9.96
N ASN A 294 -0.67 20.15 8.99
CA ASN A 294 0.01 21.44 8.87
C ASN A 294 -0.74 22.46 8.01
N ALA A 295 -1.88 22.08 7.40
CA ALA A 295 -2.64 22.99 6.56
C ALA A 295 -3.31 24.10 7.41
N PRO A 296 -3.46 25.32 6.87
CA PRO A 296 -4.15 26.39 7.58
C PRO A 296 -5.61 26.05 7.92
N SER A 297 -6.11 26.57 9.04
CA SER A 297 -7.54 26.52 9.36
C SER A 297 -8.36 27.22 8.27
N GLY A 298 -9.54 26.68 7.94
CA GLY A 298 -10.40 27.16 6.86
C GLY A 298 -9.97 26.74 5.45
N SER A 299 -8.85 26.02 5.30
CA SER A 299 -8.43 25.48 4.01
C SER A 299 -9.38 24.38 3.50
N SER A 300 -9.43 24.21 2.18
CA SER A 300 -10.27 23.21 1.51
C SER A 300 -9.41 22.21 0.74
N TRP A 301 -9.69 20.92 0.93
CA TRP A 301 -8.90 19.81 0.39
C TRP A 301 -9.80 18.75 -0.24
N ALA A 302 -9.47 18.32 -1.45
CA ALA A 302 -10.04 17.14 -2.09
C ALA A 302 -8.96 16.05 -2.14
N ILE A 303 -9.19 14.95 -1.42
CA ILE A 303 -8.16 13.94 -1.17
C ILE A 303 -8.44 12.65 -1.97
N GLY A 304 -7.50 12.28 -2.84
CA GLY A 304 -7.53 11.05 -3.63
C GLY A 304 -6.65 9.95 -3.03
N THR A 305 -7.19 9.21 -2.06
CA THR A 305 -6.57 8.02 -1.47
C THR A 305 -7.64 7.05 -0.95
N GLU A 306 -7.36 6.20 0.03
CA GLU A 306 -8.37 5.31 0.61
C GLU A 306 -9.38 6.06 1.51
N LEU A 307 -10.66 5.68 1.40
CA LEU A 307 -11.80 6.40 1.96
C LEU A 307 -11.85 6.45 3.50
N ASN A 308 -11.45 5.39 4.21
CA ASN A 308 -11.42 5.40 5.68
C ASN A 308 -10.44 6.45 6.21
N LEU A 309 -9.29 6.61 5.54
CA LEU A 309 -8.34 7.66 5.92
C LEU A 309 -8.92 9.06 5.70
N VAL A 310 -9.55 9.31 4.55
CA VAL A 310 -10.12 10.63 4.25
C VAL A 310 -11.26 10.97 5.23
N GLN A 311 -12.11 9.99 5.56
CA GLN A 311 -13.13 10.13 6.61
C GLN A 311 -12.52 10.51 7.95
N ARG A 312 -11.47 9.81 8.36
CA ARG A 312 -10.78 10.07 9.63
C ARG A 312 -10.22 11.49 9.66
N LEU A 313 -9.52 11.91 8.61
CA LEU A 313 -8.96 13.26 8.50
C LEU A 313 -10.05 14.34 8.55
N ALA A 314 -11.17 14.15 7.85
CA ALA A 314 -12.31 15.08 7.89
C ALA A 314 -12.94 15.19 9.30
N ARG A 315 -12.96 14.09 10.06
CA ARG A 315 -13.46 14.08 11.44
C ARG A 315 -12.50 14.72 12.43
N THR A 316 -11.19 14.48 12.30
CA THR A 316 -10.18 14.97 13.24
C THR A 316 -9.78 16.42 12.98
N HIS A 317 -10.05 16.96 11.79
CA HIS A 317 -9.78 18.35 11.42
C HIS A 317 -11.07 19.09 10.99
N PRO A 318 -12.05 19.27 11.90
CA PRO A 318 -13.31 19.93 11.58
C PRO A 318 -13.13 21.42 11.22
N ASP A 319 -11.95 21.97 11.51
CA ASP A 319 -11.56 23.33 11.15
C ASP A 319 -11.18 23.48 9.66
N LYS A 320 -11.14 22.37 8.90
CA LYS A 320 -10.81 22.33 7.47
C LYS A 320 -11.95 21.67 6.70
N LYS A 321 -12.14 22.06 5.45
CA LYS A 321 -13.08 21.38 4.56
C LYS A 321 -12.34 20.26 3.83
N ILE A 322 -12.59 19.02 4.20
CA ILE A 322 -11.97 17.85 3.59
C ILE A 322 -13.05 17.03 2.89
N VAL A 323 -12.85 16.73 1.61
CA VAL A 323 -13.77 15.93 0.79
C VAL A 323 -13.02 14.79 0.09
N PHE A 324 -13.75 13.72 -0.22
CA PHE A 324 -13.21 12.58 -0.98
C PHE A 324 -13.19 12.88 -2.48
N LEU A 325 -12.10 12.54 -3.17
CA LEU A 325 -11.91 12.82 -4.60
C LEU A 325 -12.57 11.77 -5.52
N ASP A 326 -13.71 11.20 -5.15
CA ASP A 326 -14.48 10.28 -6.01
C ASP A 326 -15.98 10.57 -5.87
N LYS A 327 -16.75 10.16 -6.87
CA LYS A 327 -18.22 10.22 -6.88
C LYS A 327 -18.88 8.99 -6.28
N THR A 328 -18.08 7.95 -6.05
CA THR A 328 -18.51 6.60 -5.70
C THR A 328 -17.99 6.29 -4.31
N VAL A 329 -18.83 5.67 -3.48
CA VAL A 329 -18.38 5.20 -2.16
C VAL A 329 -17.58 3.93 -2.36
N CYS A 330 -16.26 4.09 -2.45
CA CYS A 330 -15.35 2.99 -2.70
C CYS A 330 -14.27 2.89 -1.62
N TYR A 331 -13.99 1.67 -1.19
CA TYR A 331 -12.98 1.38 -0.19
C TYR A 331 -12.19 0.13 -0.56
N CYS A 332 -10.98 0.00 0.01
CA CYS A 332 -10.18 -1.20 -0.20
C CYS A 332 -10.88 -2.39 0.45
N SER A 333 -11.41 -3.31 -0.37
CA SER A 333 -12.23 -4.41 0.13
C SER A 333 -11.40 -5.39 0.95
N THR A 334 -10.11 -5.56 0.63
CA THR A 334 -9.21 -6.44 1.37
C THR A 334 -8.71 -5.86 2.70
N MET A 335 -8.49 -4.55 2.77
CA MET A 335 -8.20 -3.87 4.06
C MET A 335 -9.38 -4.00 5.02
N ASN A 336 -10.61 -3.79 4.52
CA ASN A 336 -11.84 -3.85 5.31
C ASN A 336 -12.26 -5.28 5.69
N ARG A 337 -11.55 -6.32 5.22
CA ARG A 337 -11.77 -7.69 5.71
C ARG A 337 -11.38 -7.85 7.17
N ILE A 338 -10.36 -7.12 7.61
CA ILE A 338 -10.05 -7.05 9.03
C ILE A 338 -11.06 -6.09 9.66
N ASP A 339 -12.05 -6.68 10.32
CA ASP A 339 -13.03 -5.98 11.11
C ASP A 339 -12.89 -6.34 12.59
N LEU A 340 -13.72 -5.72 13.43
CA LEU A 340 -13.70 -5.99 14.87
C LEU A 340 -13.99 -7.47 15.20
N PRO A 341 -14.95 -8.18 14.57
CA PRO A 341 -15.11 -9.62 14.75
C PRO A 341 -13.83 -10.45 14.56
N HIS A 342 -13.10 -10.24 13.45
CA HIS A 342 -11.86 -10.97 13.19
C HIS A 342 -10.77 -10.62 14.21
N LEU A 343 -10.63 -9.34 14.56
CA LEU A 343 -9.66 -8.90 15.56
C LEU A 343 -9.97 -9.50 16.95
N VAL A 344 -11.23 -9.45 17.38
CA VAL A 344 -11.68 -10.03 18.66
C VAL A 344 -11.41 -11.52 18.70
N TRP A 345 -11.81 -12.25 17.65
CA TRP A 345 -11.59 -13.69 17.56
C TRP A 345 -10.10 -14.04 17.62
N ALA A 346 -9.25 -13.30 16.91
CA ALA A 346 -7.80 -13.51 16.97
C ALA A 346 -7.26 -13.27 18.38
N MET A 347 -7.63 -12.17 19.03
CA MET A 347 -7.19 -11.86 20.40
C MET A 347 -7.68 -12.91 21.42
N GLU A 348 -8.97 -13.27 21.40
CA GLU A 348 -9.54 -14.28 22.30
C GLU A 348 -8.91 -15.66 22.10
N SER A 349 -8.61 -16.03 20.85
CA SER A 349 -7.90 -17.28 20.56
C SER A 349 -6.51 -17.29 21.20
N LEU A 350 -5.77 -16.17 21.11
CA LEU A 350 -4.46 -16.04 21.73
C LEU A 350 -4.54 -16.03 23.28
N VAL A 351 -5.56 -15.41 23.87
CA VAL A 351 -5.84 -15.48 25.31
C VAL A 351 -6.07 -16.93 25.76
N ALA A 352 -6.77 -17.71 24.93
CA ALA A 352 -6.98 -19.15 25.14
C ALA A 352 -5.73 -20.01 24.82
N ASN A 353 -4.57 -19.40 24.54
CA ASN A 353 -3.33 -20.05 24.10
C ASN A 353 -3.48 -20.88 22.81
N HIS A 354 -4.43 -20.51 21.95
CA HIS A 354 -4.61 -21.08 20.62
C HIS A 354 -3.97 -20.17 19.58
N LEU A 355 -2.88 -20.64 18.97
CA LEU A 355 -2.23 -19.94 17.87
C LEU A 355 -3.06 -20.08 16.59
N VAL A 356 -3.48 -18.95 16.04
CA VAL A 356 -4.29 -18.88 14.82
C VAL A 356 -3.61 -17.99 13.78
N ASN A 357 -3.84 -18.27 12.49
CA ASN A 357 -3.44 -17.40 11.37
C ASN A 357 -2.01 -16.86 11.45
N GLN A 358 -1.06 -17.68 11.90
CA GLN A 358 0.33 -17.29 11.96
C GLN A 358 0.87 -17.15 10.53
N ILE A 359 1.41 -15.97 10.24
CA ILE A 359 2.20 -15.76 9.02
C ILE A 359 3.61 -16.27 9.27
N LYS A 360 4.08 -17.12 8.36
CA LYS A 360 5.43 -17.65 8.38
C LYS A 360 6.01 -17.67 6.97
N VAL A 361 7.10 -16.93 6.79
CA VAL A 361 7.91 -16.94 5.57
C VAL A 361 9.02 -17.98 5.72
N ASP A 362 9.26 -18.78 4.69
CA ASP A 362 10.34 -19.77 4.71
C ASP A 362 11.72 -19.09 4.80
N GLU A 363 12.71 -19.82 5.32
CA GLU A 363 14.02 -19.22 5.65
C GLU A 363 14.77 -18.64 4.45
N GLU A 364 14.65 -19.27 3.27
CA GLU A 364 15.33 -18.78 2.06
C GLU A 364 14.68 -17.50 1.55
N THR A 365 13.35 -17.50 1.44
CA THR A 365 12.58 -16.31 1.06
C THR A 365 12.82 -15.17 2.04
N ALA A 366 12.81 -15.45 3.35
CA ALA A 366 13.06 -14.47 4.39
C ALA A 366 14.48 -13.89 4.29
N ARG A 367 15.50 -14.72 4.05
CA ARG A 367 16.90 -14.29 3.92
C ARG A 367 17.09 -13.27 2.80
N TYR A 368 16.62 -13.56 1.59
CA TYR A 368 16.78 -12.61 0.48
C TYR A 368 15.83 -11.42 0.57
N SER A 369 14.61 -11.60 1.07
CA SER A 369 13.69 -10.49 1.31
C SER A 369 14.27 -9.49 2.31
N LYS A 370 14.93 -10.00 3.36
CA LYS A 370 15.61 -9.18 4.36
C LYS A 370 16.71 -8.32 3.74
N ILE A 371 17.51 -8.86 2.81
CA ILE A 371 18.52 -8.08 2.07
C ILE A 371 17.87 -6.88 1.35
N ALA A 372 16.76 -7.11 0.63
CA ALA A 372 16.07 -6.05 -0.09
C ALA A 372 15.42 -5.01 0.83
N LEU A 373 14.90 -5.45 1.98
CA LEU A 373 14.30 -4.58 3.01
C LEU A 373 15.38 -3.76 3.76
N GLU A 374 16.51 -4.36 4.10
CA GLU A 374 17.65 -3.68 4.71
C GLU A 374 18.28 -2.67 3.76
N GLN A 375 18.36 -2.99 2.46
CA GLN A 375 18.78 -2.03 1.45
C GLN A 375 17.82 -0.84 1.37
N MET A 376 16.50 -1.07 1.46
CA MET A 376 15.52 0.01 1.56
C MET A 376 15.74 0.87 2.81
N LEU A 377 16.02 0.25 3.96
CA LEU A 377 16.31 0.95 5.22
C LEU A 377 17.57 1.82 5.11
N ALA A 378 18.63 1.31 4.47
CA ALA A 378 19.86 2.06 4.23
C ALA A 378 19.65 3.25 3.28
N LEU A 379 18.57 3.23 2.49
CA LEU A 379 18.16 4.32 1.61
C LEU A 379 17.08 5.22 2.25
N ALA A 380 16.53 4.92 3.44
CA ALA A 380 15.38 5.62 4.01
C ALA A 380 15.69 7.01 4.58
#